data_AF-A0A930TSA4-F1
#
_entry.id   AF-A0A930TSA4-F1
#
_cell.length_a   1.000
_cell.length_b   1.000
_cell.length_c   1.000
_cell.angle_alpha   90.00
_cell.angle_beta   90.00
_cell.angle_gamma   90.00
#
_symmetry.space_group_name_H-M   'P 1'
#
loop_
_entity.id
_entity.type
_entity.pdbx_description
1 polymer ?
#
loop_
_entity_poly.entity_id
_entity_poly.type
_entity_poly.pdbx_seq_one_letter_code
_entity_poly.pdbx_strand_id
1 'polypeptide(L)'
;MILNVISFVGIFFLCAIAWIFSENRSAKYFPWRVVIWGIVLQLILGFLVFWFPPTKFALNAFSRLLDSVFIAADAGARFVFGPALIPLPGEAPQPGIGTIFAFRVLPTVIFFGGLMALLYNIGVIQPVVNFFARIFYRTMRLSGAEALSGAANIFVGIESAIVVRPFLARMTRSELCAILACCFGTAASSTLAIYVRALEDVFPNILLHLISASIIAIPACFLLSKILVPETEVPATAEGIDQMTTDADQDDSLQQIAGEAIENMSPVDAAILGAIDGMKMAVTIAAVLIFIVGIVSLINQLFAGLAALAGTGIPVLTQIGQVFSVVTIENILGVLFLPLTLLTGVSLDWNEIWMSSVLIGSRLLQTAIPSYQKLGQLGAEGVLSDRAILIVSYALSGFAHIASVGIFVGGLISLIPSRRRDISELGWKALFVGTLATIMIACVSGVFDTGDPSILGDRATPIPAVETPAPAPSTPSPASPSP
;
A
#
# COMPACT_ATOMS: atom_id res chain seq x y z
N MET A 1 20.99 12.78 10.57
CA MET A 1 20.62 13.11 11.97
C MET A 1 19.49 14.14 12.06
N ILE A 2 19.58 15.34 11.47
CA ILE A 2 18.47 16.31 11.53
C ILE A 2 17.17 15.79 10.91
N LEU A 3 17.27 15.15 9.73
CA LEU A 3 16.13 14.54 9.04
C LEU A 3 15.43 13.46 9.90
N ASN A 4 16.19 12.60 10.57
CA ASN A 4 15.65 11.58 11.49
C ASN A 4 14.88 12.22 12.67
N VAL A 5 15.38 13.34 13.19
CA VAL A 5 14.70 14.09 14.27
C VAL A 5 13.40 14.69 13.75
N ILE A 6 13.40 15.24 12.53
CA ILE A 6 12.17 15.72 11.87
C ILE A 6 11.16 14.57 11.75
N SER A 7 11.60 13.41 11.27
CA SER A 7 10.75 12.21 11.18
C SER A 7 10.18 11.81 12.55
N PHE A 8 11.01 11.81 13.60
CA PHE A 8 10.56 11.47 14.95
C PHE A 8 9.51 12.44 15.48
N VAL A 9 9.73 13.74 15.31
CA VAL A 9 8.79 14.79 15.68
C VAL A 9 7.51 14.72 14.83
N GLY A 10 7.63 14.31 13.56
CA GLY A 10 6.53 14.08 12.63
C GLY A 10 5.49 13.11 13.17
N ILE A 11 5.89 12.04 13.85
CA ILE A 11 4.97 11.09 14.51
C ILE A 11 4.04 11.82 15.48
N PHE A 12 4.56 12.70 16.33
CA PHE A 12 3.76 13.44 17.30
C PHE A 12 2.90 14.53 16.65
N PHE A 13 3.40 15.18 15.60
CA PHE A 13 2.62 16.15 14.83
C PHE A 13 1.42 15.49 14.13
N LEU A 14 1.58 14.28 13.61
CA LEU A 14 0.46 13.53 13.01
C LEU A 14 -0.59 13.15 14.06
N CYS A 15 -0.18 12.80 15.28
CA CYS A 15 -1.11 12.65 16.41
C CYS A 15 -1.87 13.95 16.71
N ALA A 16 -1.17 15.09 16.70
CA ALA A 16 -1.79 16.40 16.91
C ALA A 16 -2.79 16.75 15.80
N ILE A 17 -2.47 16.46 14.54
CA ILE A 17 -3.37 16.62 13.40
C ILE A 17 -4.63 15.76 13.60
N ALA A 18 -4.47 14.47 13.92
CA ALA A 18 -5.61 13.60 14.19
C ALA A 18 -6.48 14.12 15.35
N TRP A 19 -5.86 14.68 16.40
CA TRP A 19 -6.58 15.25 17.54
C TRP A 19 -7.33 16.53 17.18
N ILE A 20 -6.74 17.41 16.34
CA ILE A 20 -7.42 18.61 15.83
C ILE A 20 -8.69 18.22 15.06
N PHE A 21 -8.69 17.13 14.30
CA PHE A 21 -9.87 16.68 13.56
C PHE A 21 -10.77 15.69 14.34
N SER A 22 -10.47 15.44 15.62
CA SER A 22 -11.20 14.46 16.43
C SER A 22 -12.67 14.83 16.65
N GLU A 23 -13.54 13.81 16.64
CA GLU A 23 -14.98 13.94 16.98
C GLU A 23 -15.18 14.40 18.42
N ASN A 24 -14.29 14.02 19.35
CA ASN A 24 -14.40 14.37 20.74
C ASN A 24 -13.03 14.70 21.34
N ARG A 25 -12.74 16.00 21.48
CA ARG A 25 -11.46 16.52 21.99
C ARG A 25 -11.39 16.58 23.52
N SER A 26 -12.39 16.05 24.24
CA SER A 26 -12.36 16.01 25.70
C SER A 26 -11.24 15.11 26.19
N ALA A 27 -10.42 15.62 27.13
CA ALA A 27 -9.32 14.87 27.73
C ALA A 27 -9.75 13.54 28.37
N LYS A 28 -11.02 13.41 28.76
CA LYS A 28 -11.61 12.18 29.32
C LYS A 28 -11.59 11.01 28.33
N TYR A 29 -11.81 11.28 27.04
CA TYR A 29 -11.90 10.24 26.01
C TYR A 29 -10.60 10.06 25.22
N PHE A 30 -9.55 10.84 25.54
CA PHE A 30 -8.28 10.70 24.86
C PHE A 30 -7.62 9.36 25.18
N PRO A 31 -7.31 8.51 24.17
CA PRO A 31 -6.93 7.12 24.39
C PRO A 31 -5.43 6.99 24.72
N TRP A 32 -4.98 7.56 25.84
CA TRP A 32 -3.56 7.64 26.23
C TRP A 32 -2.79 6.33 26.09
N ARG A 33 -3.39 5.22 26.51
CA ARG A 33 -2.76 3.90 26.43
C ARG A 33 -2.54 3.46 24.98
N VAL A 34 -3.54 3.66 24.11
CA VAL A 34 -3.47 3.34 22.68
C VAL A 34 -2.41 4.21 22.01
N VAL A 35 -2.34 5.51 22.37
CA VAL A 35 -1.34 6.43 21.80
C VAL A 35 0.08 6.03 22.20
N ILE A 36 0.32 5.78 23.48
CA ILE A 36 1.65 5.41 23.98
C ILE A 36 2.09 4.07 23.36
N TRP A 37 1.26 3.03 23.45
CA TRP A 37 1.61 1.71 22.91
C TRP A 37 1.63 1.70 21.39
N GLY A 38 0.78 2.46 20.71
CA GLY A 38 0.79 2.58 19.26
C GLY A 38 2.11 3.17 18.75
N ILE A 39 2.65 4.21 19.40
CA ILE A 39 3.96 4.76 19.07
C ILE A 39 5.07 3.76 19.43
N VAL A 40 5.04 3.21 20.64
CA VAL A 40 6.08 2.27 21.12
C VAL A 40 6.17 1.03 20.24
N LEU A 41 5.03 0.42 19.87
CA LEU A 41 5.00 -0.74 18.97
C LEU A 41 5.56 -0.41 17.60
N GLN A 42 5.19 0.74 17.01
CA GLN A 42 5.73 1.18 15.74
C GLN A 42 7.25 1.36 15.80
N LEU A 43 7.77 1.98 16.85
CA LEU A 43 9.21 2.19 17.03
C LEU A 43 9.95 0.87 17.28
N ILE A 44 9.38 -0.06 18.05
CA ILE A 44 9.95 -1.39 18.27
C ILE A 44 10.00 -2.16 16.94
N LEU A 45 8.90 -2.19 16.20
CA LEU A 45 8.83 -2.87 14.90
C LEU A 45 9.78 -2.23 13.88
N GLY A 46 9.85 -0.90 13.84
CA GLY A 46 10.83 -0.17 13.04
C GLY A 46 12.27 -0.56 13.39
N PHE A 47 12.62 -0.53 14.69
CA PHE A 47 13.94 -0.97 15.14
C PHE A 47 14.25 -2.41 14.71
N LEU A 48 13.29 -3.33 14.86
CA LEU A 48 13.46 -4.73 14.45
C LEU A 48 13.72 -4.85 12.95
N VAL A 49 13.02 -4.08 12.11
CA VAL A 49 13.16 -4.14 10.66
C VAL A 49 14.47 -3.53 10.18
N PHE A 50 14.80 -2.34 10.68
CA PHE A 50 15.91 -1.54 10.16
C PHE A 50 17.25 -1.87 10.80
N TRP A 51 17.29 -2.12 12.12
CA TRP A 51 18.54 -2.20 12.87
C TRP A 51 18.85 -3.60 13.40
N PHE A 52 17.84 -4.43 13.67
CA PHE A 52 18.07 -5.76 14.27
C PHE A 52 18.58 -6.78 13.23
N PRO A 53 19.85 -7.25 13.32
CA PRO A 53 20.45 -8.07 12.27
C PRO A 53 19.76 -9.43 12.01
N PRO A 54 19.25 -10.16 13.03
CA PRO A 54 18.53 -11.41 12.80
C PRO A 54 17.28 -11.24 11.93
N THR A 55 16.62 -10.07 11.98
CA THR A 55 15.48 -9.79 11.10
C THR A 55 15.97 -9.81 9.66
N LYS A 56 17.08 -9.14 9.32
CA LYS A 56 17.63 -9.16 7.94
C LYS A 56 17.83 -10.58 7.41
N PHE A 57 18.28 -11.52 8.26
CA PHE A 57 18.42 -12.93 7.86
C PHE A 57 17.07 -13.61 7.60
N ALA A 58 16.12 -13.52 8.55
CA ALA A 58 14.79 -14.09 8.41
C ALA A 58 14.06 -13.53 7.18
N LEU A 59 14.26 -12.24 6.93
CA LEU A 59 13.65 -11.50 5.84
C LEU A 59 14.28 -11.84 4.49
N ASN A 60 15.61 -12.00 4.40
CA ASN A 60 16.26 -12.51 3.19
C ASN A 60 15.79 -13.93 2.83
N ALA A 61 15.61 -14.79 3.84
CA ALA A 61 15.03 -16.11 3.61
C ALA A 61 13.59 -16.02 3.08
N PHE A 62 12.80 -15.08 3.62
CA PHE A 62 11.44 -14.83 3.17
C PHE A 62 11.38 -14.23 1.75
N SER A 63 12.28 -13.32 1.39
CA SER A 63 12.39 -12.77 0.03
C SER A 63 12.64 -13.87 -1.00
N ARG A 64 13.58 -14.80 -0.74
CA ARG A 64 13.84 -15.95 -1.64
C ARG A 64 12.62 -16.87 -1.81
N LEU A 65 11.86 -17.07 -0.74
CA LEU A 65 10.59 -17.80 -0.81
C LEU A 65 9.63 -17.08 -1.76
N LEU A 66 9.47 -15.76 -1.60
CA LEU A 66 8.57 -14.99 -2.45
C LEU A 66 9.04 -14.83 -3.90
N ASP A 67 10.34 -14.78 -4.17
CA ASP A 67 10.85 -14.85 -5.55
C ASP A 67 10.37 -16.13 -6.23
N SER A 68 10.39 -17.25 -5.50
CA SER A 68 9.85 -18.53 -5.98
C SER A 68 8.33 -18.45 -6.21
N VAL A 69 7.60 -17.72 -5.36
CA VAL A 69 6.16 -17.47 -5.52
C VAL A 69 5.88 -16.61 -6.76
N PHE A 70 6.69 -15.58 -7.05
CA PHE A 70 6.59 -14.80 -8.28
C PHE A 70 6.90 -15.62 -9.52
N ILE A 71 7.93 -16.47 -9.47
CA ILE A 71 8.25 -17.38 -10.58
C ILE A 71 7.09 -18.35 -10.84
N ALA A 72 6.43 -18.84 -9.80
CA ALA A 72 5.24 -19.68 -9.94
C ALA A 72 4.05 -18.91 -10.54
N ALA A 73 3.82 -17.66 -10.10
CA ALA A 73 2.80 -16.78 -10.68
C ALA A 73 3.07 -16.52 -12.18
N ASP A 74 4.33 -16.22 -12.53
CA ASP A 74 4.76 -15.99 -13.92
C ASP A 74 4.59 -17.26 -14.76
N ALA A 75 4.82 -18.46 -14.21
CA ALA A 75 4.60 -19.71 -14.93
C ALA A 75 3.12 -19.89 -15.32
N GLY A 76 2.20 -19.66 -14.38
CA GLY A 76 0.76 -19.72 -14.65
C GLY A 76 0.31 -18.66 -15.66
N ALA A 77 0.80 -17.43 -15.50
CA ALA A 77 0.49 -16.34 -16.40
C ALA A 77 1.07 -16.59 -17.81
N ARG A 78 2.29 -17.11 -17.92
CA ARG A 78 2.95 -17.47 -19.19
C ARG A 78 2.22 -18.58 -19.93
N PHE A 79 1.62 -19.54 -19.22
CA PHE A 79 0.76 -20.54 -19.83
C PHE A 79 -0.47 -19.92 -20.50
N VAL A 80 -1.09 -18.93 -19.87
CA VAL A 80 -2.31 -18.27 -20.37
C VAL A 80 -2.02 -17.26 -21.48
N PHE A 81 -0.98 -16.44 -21.34
CA PHE A 81 -0.71 -15.30 -22.23
C PHE A 81 0.47 -15.52 -23.20
N GLY A 82 1.23 -16.61 -23.02
CA GLY A 82 2.37 -16.96 -23.85
C GLY A 82 3.69 -16.26 -23.46
N PRO A 83 4.84 -16.80 -23.90
CA PRO A 83 6.17 -16.29 -23.55
C PRO A 83 6.51 -14.92 -24.16
N ALA A 84 5.79 -14.51 -25.22
CA ALA A 84 5.97 -13.20 -25.83
C ALA A 84 5.54 -12.05 -24.91
N LEU A 85 4.58 -12.31 -24.01
CA LEU A 85 4.06 -11.32 -23.05
C LEU A 85 4.70 -11.47 -21.67
N ILE A 86 5.14 -12.68 -21.31
CA ILE A 86 5.71 -12.99 -20.00
C ILE A 86 7.05 -13.70 -20.20
N PRO A 87 8.18 -12.99 -20.09
CA PRO A 87 9.50 -13.52 -20.42
C PRO A 87 9.88 -14.71 -19.55
N LEU A 88 10.80 -15.55 -20.03
CA LEU A 88 11.35 -16.66 -19.24
C LEU A 88 12.15 -16.12 -18.05
N PRO A 89 12.29 -16.90 -16.95
CA PRO A 89 13.10 -16.47 -15.81
C PRO A 89 14.54 -16.16 -16.27
N GLY A 90 15.04 -14.97 -15.95
CA GLY A 90 16.38 -14.52 -16.34
C GLY A 90 16.49 -13.85 -17.72
N GLU A 91 15.39 -13.78 -18.49
CA GLU A 91 15.36 -12.98 -19.72
C GLU A 91 14.89 -11.56 -19.42
N ALA A 92 15.63 -10.57 -19.92
CA ALA A 92 15.19 -9.19 -19.86
C ALA A 92 13.91 -9.02 -20.68
N PRO A 93 12.88 -8.33 -20.17
CA PRO A 93 11.70 -8.02 -20.95
C PRO A 93 12.11 -7.24 -22.21
N GLN A 94 11.78 -7.78 -23.37
CA GLN A 94 11.94 -7.06 -24.63
C GLN A 94 11.08 -5.79 -24.57
N PRO A 95 11.60 -4.60 -24.93
CA PRO A 95 10.77 -3.40 -25.00
C PRO A 95 9.62 -3.61 -25.99
N GLY A 96 8.38 -3.68 -25.48
CA GLY A 96 7.21 -4.05 -26.27
C GLY A 96 5.99 -4.44 -25.43
N ILE A 97 5.10 -5.27 -26.00
CA ILE A 97 3.81 -5.67 -25.40
C ILE A 97 4.00 -6.47 -24.09
N GLY A 98 5.16 -7.13 -23.89
CA GLY A 98 5.48 -7.88 -22.66
C GLY A 98 5.83 -7.01 -21.43
N THR A 99 5.99 -5.70 -21.60
CA THR A 99 6.13 -4.72 -20.50
C THR A 99 4.78 -4.12 -20.09
N ILE A 100 3.68 -4.54 -20.73
CA ILE A 100 2.34 -4.01 -20.46
C ILE A 100 1.87 -4.48 -19.08
N PHE A 101 1.60 -3.50 -18.23
CA PHE A 101 1.05 -3.65 -16.88
C PHE A 101 -0.02 -4.76 -16.79
N ALA A 102 -0.98 -4.77 -17.72
CA ALA A 102 -2.09 -5.72 -17.70
C ALA A 102 -1.67 -7.20 -17.75
N PHE A 103 -0.61 -7.54 -18.47
CA PHE A 103 -0.19 -8.95 -18.65
C PHE A 103 0.89 -9.38 -17.66
N ARG A 104 1.66 -8.44 -17.10
CA ARG A 104 2.74 -8.74 -16.16
C ARG A 104 2.30 -8.65 -14.71
N VAL A 105 1.39 -7.73 -14.40
CA VAL A 105 1.09 -7.34 -13.01
C VAL A 105 -0.23 -7.93 -12.52
N LEU A 106 -1.28 -7.84 -13.35
CA LEU A 106 -2.62 -8.30 -12.95
C LEU A 106 -2.71 -9.82 -12.72
N PRO A 107 -2.04 -10.70 -13.48
CA PRO A 107 -2.09 -12.14 -13.21
C PRO A 107 -1.50 -12.52 -11.85
N THR A 108 -0.54 -11.74 -11.34
CA THR A 108 0.01 -11.96 -10.00
C THR A 108 -1.04 -11.74 -8.92
N VAL A 109 -1.95 -10.78 -9.09
CA VAL A 109 -3.09 -10.57 -8.17
C VAL A 109 -4.00 -11.80 -8.11
N ILE A 110 -4.26 -12.43 -9.26
CA ILE A 110 -5.07 -13.65 -9.38
C ILE A 110 -4.40 -14.81 -8.61
N PHE A 111 -3.12 -15.02 -8.86
CA PHE A 111 -2.35 -16.07 -8.22
C PHE A 111 -2.27 -15.88 -6.70
N PHE A 112 -1.94 -14.67 -6.24
CA PHE A 112 -1.90 -14.37 -4.81
C PHE A 112 -3.29 -14.46 -4.15
N GLY A 113 -4.37 -14.12 -4.86
CA GLY A 113 -5.73 -14.33 -4.36
C GLY A 113 -6.00 -15.80 -4.03
N GLY A 114 -5.66 -16.72 -4.94
CA GLY A 114 -5.79 -18.16 -4.71
C GLY A 114 -4.83 -18.69 -3.63
N LEU A 115 -3.57 -18.27 -3.66
CA LEU A 115 -2.56 -18.69 -2.68
C LEU A 115 -2.93 -18.26 -1.27
N MET A 116 -3.36 -17.02 -1.08
CA MET A 116 -3.74 -16.50 0.24
C MET A 116 -5.00 -17.20 0.77
N ALA A 117 -6.00 -17.45 -0.08
CA ALA A 117 -7.18 -18.21 0.31
C ALA A 117 -6.84 -19.65 0.71
N LEU A 118 -5.94 -20.30 -0.02
CA LEU A 118 -5.41 -21.62 0.34
C LEU A 118 -4.73 -21.59 1.70
N LEU A 119 -3.77 -20.68 1.92
CA LEU A 119 -3.02 -20.56 3.18
C LEU A 119 -3.93 -20.25 4.37
N TYR A 120 -5.01 -19.51 4.14
CA TYR A 120 -6.04 -19.27 5.14
C TYR A 120 -6.85 -20.55 5.44
N ASN A 121 -7.30 -21.29 4.41
CA ASN A 121 -8.07 -22.52 4.60
C ASN A 121 -7.29 -23.61 5.35
N ILE A 122 -5.99 -23.78 5.05
CA ILE A 122 -5.16 -24.79 5.72
C ILE A 122 -4.63 -24.37 7.09
N GLY A 123 -4.99 -23.18 7.59
CA GLY A 123 -4.64 -22.78 8.96
C GLY A 123 -3.25 -22.13 9.14
N VAL A 124 -2.54 -21.76 8.05
CA VAL A 124 -1.15 -21.24 8.14
C VAL A 124 -1.10 -19.79 8.62
N ILE A 125 -2.11 -18.98 8.30
CA ILE A 125 -2.14 -17.54 8.62
C ILE A 125 -2.56 -17.30 10.09
N GLN A 126 -3.41 -18.17 10.62
CA GLN A 126 -4.09 -18.04 11.91
C GLN A 126 -3.13 -17.93 13.11
N PRO A 127 -2.05 -18.73 13.21
CA PRO A 127 -1.09 -18.58 14.31
C PRO A 127 -0.47 -17.17 14.36
N VAL A 128 -0.15 -16.61 13.20
CA VAL A 128 0.48 -15.28 13.09
C VAL A 128 -0.53 -14.18 13.41
N VAL A 129 -1.75 -14.30 12.87
CA VAL A 129 -2.86 -13.37 13.18
C VAL A 129 -3.18 -13.38 14.67
N ASN A 130 -3.30 -14.56 15.28
CA ASN A 130 -3.56 -14.69 16.71
C ASN A 130 -2.43 -14.11 17.57
N PHE A 131 -1.18 -14.26 17.14
CA PHE A 131 -0.04 -13.65 17.82
C PHE A 131 -0.14 -12.11 17.85
N PHE A 132 -0.36 -11.48 16.69
CA PHE A 132 -0.49 -10.02 16.60
C PHE A 132 -1.76 -9.51 17.29
N ALA A 133 -2.89 -10.20 17.14
CA ALA A 133 -4.14 -9.85 17.81
C ALA A 133 -3.95 -9.79 19.33
N ARG A 134 -3.29 -10.79 19.93
CA ARG A 134 -2.98 -10.79 21.37
C ARG A 134 -2.04 -9.65 21.77
N ILE A 135 -1.06 -9.29 20.93
CA ILE A 135 -0.19 -8.14 21.19
C ILE A 135 -1.03 -6.87 21.25
N PHE A 136 -1.85 -6.59 20.23
CA PHE A 136 -2.66 -5.38 20.16
C PHE A 136 -3.68 -5.31 21.28
N TYR A 137 -4.37 -6.42 21.57
CA TYR A 137 -5.32 -6.54 22.67
C TYR A 137 -4.67 -6.25 24.03
N ARG A 138 -3.54 -6.89 24.36
CA ARG A 138 -2.90 -6.73 25.69
C ARG A 138 -2.24 -5.36 25.88
N THR A 139 -1.57 -4.86 24.86
CA THR A 139 -0.80 -3.62 24.96
C THR A 139 -1.72 -2.40 24.85
N MET A 140 -2.46 -2.30 23.74
CA MET A 140 -3.28 -1.14 23.40
C MET A 140 -4.67 -1.18 24.07
N ARG A 141 -5.10 -2.30 24.66
CA ARG A 141 -6.45 -2.48 25.24
C ARG A 141 -7.57 -2.21 24.23
N LEU A 142 -7.35 -2.71 23.02
CA LEU A 142 -8.39 -2.77 22.00
C LEU A 142 -9.43 -3.83 22.37
N SER A 143 -10.62 -3.73 21.79
CA SER A 143 -11.55 -4.85 21.82
C SER A 143 -10.93 -6.05 21.10
N GLY A 144 -11.36 -7.25 21.45
CA GLY A 144 -10.78 -8.42 20.79
C GLY A 144 -11.07 -8.42 19.28
N ALA A 145 -12.23 -7.89 18.86
CA ALA A 145 -12.68 -8.02 17.47
C ALA A 145 -11.94 -7.02 16.58
N GLU A 146 -11.75 -5.77 17.05
CA GLU A 146 -10.93 -4.83 16.30
C GLU A 146 -9.45 -5.29 16.27
N ALA A 147 -8.94 -5.88 17.35
CA ALA A 147 -7.58 -6.42 17.40
C ALA A 147 -7.37 -7.60 16.43
N LEU A 148 -8.35 -8.52 16.37
CA LEU A 148 -8.31 -9.67 15.46
C LEU A 148 -8.43 -9.23 14.00
N SER A 149 -9.36 -8.32 13.70
CA SER A 149 -9.54 -7.77 12.36
C SER A 149 -8.29 -7.02 11.89
N GLY A 150 -7.72 -6.13 12.72
CA GLY A 150 -6.48 -5.44 12.37
C GLY A 150 -5.29 -6.37 12.19
N ALA A 151 -5.16 -7.43 12.99
CA ALA A 151 -4.11 -8.43 12.81
C ALA A 151 -4.29 -9.25 11.52
N ALA A 152 -5.53 -9.60 11.15
CA ALA A 152 -5.82 -10.26 9.88
C ALA A 152 -5.49 -9.35 8.68
N ASN A 153 -5.76 -8.04 8.82
CA ASN A 153 -5.53 -7.02 7.79
C ASN A 153 -4.04 -6.76 7.46
N ILE A 154 -3.11 -7.42 8.17
CA ILE A 154 -1.69 -7.50 7.77
C ILE A 154 -1.54 -8.28 6.46
N PHE A 155 -2.35 -9.33 6.28
CA PHE A 155 -2.23 -10.28 5.17
C PHE A 155 -3.32 -10.10 4.12
N VAL A 156 -4.53 -9.77 4.56
CA VAL A 156 -5.70 -9.59 3.69
C VAL A 156 -6.18 -8.14 3.72
N GLY A 157 -7.08 -7.76 2.80
CA GLY A 157 -7.67 -6.43 2.76
C GLY A 157 -9.01 -6.40 3.49
N ILE A 158 -10.08 -6.09 2.77
CA ILE A 158 -11.45 -6.02 3.32
C ILE A 158 -11.93 -7.36 3.89
N GLU A 159 -11.33 -8.47 3.46
CA GLU A 159 -11.62 -9.81 3.96
C GLU A 159 -11.31 -9.93 5.46
N SER A 160 -10.45 -9.06 6.01
CA SER A 160 -10.19 -8.98 7.45
C SER A 160 -11.44 -8.67 8.28
N ALA A 161 -12.44 -8.00 7.71
CA ALA A 161 -13.72 -7.72 8.37
C ALA A 161 -14.59 -8.99 8.48
N ILE A 162 -14.42 -9.96 7.58
CA ILE A 162 -15.16 -11.21 7.57
C ILE A 162 -14.83 -12.05 8.80
N VAL A 163 -13.56 -12.03 9.23
CA VAL A 163 -13.06 -12.73 10.43
C VAL A 163 -13.86 -12.35 11.68
N VAL A 164 -14.42 -11.14 11.71
CA VAL A 164 -15.18 -10.60 12.84
C VAL A 164 -16.63 -10.29 12.48
N ARG A 165 -17.14 -10.86 11.38
CA ARG A 165 -18.49 -10.65 10.88
C ARG A 165 -19.58 -10.78 11.94
N PRO A 166 -19.56 -11.77 12.86
CA PRO A 166 -20.60 -11.91 13.89
C PRO A 166 -20.70 -10.71 14.85
N PHE A 167 -19.63 -9.91 14.95
CA PHE A 167 -19.56 -8.77 15.87
C PHE A 167 -19.81 -7.43 15.16
N LEU A 168 -19.61 -7.35 13.84
CA LEU A 168 -19.69 -6.10 13.05
C LEU A 168 -20.99 -5.31 13.30
N ALA A 169 -22.15 -5.98 13.41
CA ALA A 169 -23.42 -5.31 13.64
C ALA A 169 -23.51 -4.63 15.01
N ARG A 170 -22.82 -5.18 16.02
CA ARG A 170 -22.80 -4.73 17.42
C ARG A 170 -21.58 -3.88 17.76
N MET A 171 -20.65 -3.71 16.83
CA MET A 171 -19.46 -2.89 17.02
C MET A 171 -19.80 -1.42 17.22
N THR A 172 -19.02 -0.77 18.09
CA THR A 172 -19.10 0.68 18.30
C THR A 172 -18.63 1.42 17.06
N ARG A 173 -18.95 2.71 16.99
CA ARG A 173 -18.49 3.58 15.90
C ARG A 173 -16.96 3.66 15.84
N SER A 174 -16.28 3.62 16.98
CA SER A 174 -14.83 3.67 17.06
C SER A 174 -14.18 2.38 16.54
N GLU A 175 -14.73 1.21 16.86
CA GLU A 175 -14.29 -0.09 16.33
C GLU A 175 -14.44 -0.15 14.79
N LEU A 176 -15.59 0.29 14.25
CA LEU A 176 -15.81 0.32 12.80
C LEU A 176 -14.84 1.27 12.09
N CYS A 177 -14.54 2.42 12.71
CA CYS A 177 -13.55 3.36 12.17
C CYS A 177 -12.15 2.74 12.15
N ALA A 178 -11.78 2.00 13.20
CA ALA A 178 -10.50 1.32 13.29
C ALA A 178 -10.32 0.25 12.20
N ILE A 179 -11.34 -0.58 11.95
CA ILE A 179 -11.32 -1.59 10.87
C ILE A 179 -11.12 -0.93 9.50
N LEU A 180 -11.92 0.09 9.18
CA LEU A 180 -11.78 0.82 7.93
C LEU A 180 -10.41 1.50 7.81
N ALA A 181 -9.92 2.12 8.89
CA ALA A 181 -8.62 2.76 8.91
C ALA A 181 -7.48 1.78 8.64
N CYS A 182 -7.54 0.56 9.20
CA CYS A 182 -6.63 -0.52 8.86
C CYS A 182 -6.69 -0.85 7.37
N CYS A 183 -7.89 -1.03 6.80
CA CYS A 183 -8.05 -1.32 5.37
C CYS A 183 -7.43 -0.23 4.47
N PHE A 184 -7.60 1.05 4.80
CA PHE A 184 -6.98 2.16 4.07
C PHE A 184 -5.48 2.29 4.30
N GLY A 185 -5.01 2.03 5.52
CA GLY A 185 -3.63 2.27 5.94
C GLY A 185 -2.65 1.15 5.61
N THR A 186 -3.12 -0.03 5.21
CA THR A 186 -2.27 -1.14 4.76
C THR A 186 -2.46 -1.45 3.28
N ALA A 187 -1.47 -2.15 2.70
CA ALA A 187 -1.61 -2.77 1.40
C ALA A 187 -1.99 -4.25 1.56
N ALA A 188 -2.89 -4.74 0.72
CA ALA A 188 -3.23 -6.16 0.68
C ALA A 188 -2.10 -6.95 0.00
N SER A 189 -1.85 -8.17 0.48
CA SER A 189 -0.82 -9.05 -0.10
C SER A 189 -1.01 -9.30 -1.59
N SER A 190 -2.26 -9.30 -2.08
CA SER A 190 -2.57 -9.46 -3.51
C SER A 190 -2.04 -8.32 -4.38
N THR A 191 -1.89 -7.11 -3.83
CA THR A 191 -1.38 -5.93 -4.55
C THR A 191 0.10 -5.64 -4.30
N LEU A 192 0.67 -6.23 -3.24
CA LEU A 192 2.07 -6.09 -2.87
C LEU A 192 3.01 -6.41 -4.04
N ALA A 193 2.65 -7.46 -4.79
CA ALA A 193 3.31 -7.87 -6.01
C ALA A 193 3.55 -6.74 -7.02
N ILE A 194 2.55 -5.88 -7.19
CA ILE A 194 2.59 -4.77 -8.15
C ILE A 194 3.68 -3.77 -7.77
N TYR A 195 3.75 -3.44 -6.48
CA TYR A 195 4.68 -2.45 -5.95
C TYR A 195 6.11 -2.96 -5.94
N VAL A 196 6.29 -4.26 -5.64
CA VAL A 196 7.60 -4.92 -5.72
C VAL A 196 8.14 -4.86 -7.14
N ARG A 197 7.36 -5.30 -8.13
CA ARG A 197 7.76 -5.26 -9.54
C ARG A 197 8.03 -3.84 -10.06
N ALA A 198 7.38 -2.84 -9.50
CA ALA A 198 7.59 -1.44 -9.89
C ALA A 198 8.91 -0.85 -9.34
N LEU A 199 9.50 -1.46 -8.31
CA LEU A 199 10.66 -0.93 -7.60
C LEU A 199 11.85 -1.89 -7.51
N GLU A 200 11.71 -3.16 -7.90
CA GLU A 200 12.75 -4.20 -7.73
C GLU A 200 14.11 -3.80 -8.32
N ASP A 201 14.12 -3.05 -9.42
CA ASP A 201 15.35 -2.59 -10.08
C ASP A 201 16.12 -1.52 -9.28
N VAL A 202 15.41 -0.67 -8.52
CA VAL A 202 16.00 0.48 -7.78
C VAL A 202 16.08 0.24 -6.27
N PHE A 203 15.20 -0.61 -5.77
CA PHE A 203 15.04 -1.01 -4.38
C PHE A 203 14.83 -2.54 -4.31
N PRO A 204 15.88 -3.35 -4.52
CA PRO A 204 15.80 -4.81 -4.48
C PRO A 204 15.12 -5.39 -3.22
N ASN A 205 15.33 -4.77 -2.06
CA ASN A 205 14.74 -5.21 -0.78
C ASN A 205 13.31 -4.67 -0.54
N ILE A 206 12.67 -4.03 -1.52
CA ILE A 206 11.36 -3.38 -1.33
C ILE A 206 10.30 -4.30 -0.74
N LEU A 207 10.28 -5.58 -1.14
CA LEU A 207 9.30 -6.55 -0.68
C LEU A 207 9.27 -6.67 0.85
N LEU A 208 10.47 -6.81 1.44
CA LEU A 208 10.64 -6.82 2.87
C LEU A 208 10.04 -5.55 3.49
N HIS A 209 10.44 -4.40 2.95
CA HIS A 209 10.03 -3.11 3.49
C HIS A 209 8.52 -2.93 3.45
N LEU A 210 7.85 -3.37 2.38
CA LEU A 210 6.41 -3.26 2.25
C LEU A 210 5.63 -4.21 3.18
N ILE A 211 6.11 -5.44 3.40
CA ILE A 211 5.51 -6.34 4.41
C ILE A 211 5.66 -5.75 5.81
N SER A 212 6.86 -5.27 6.10
CA SER A 212 7.15 -4.59 7.36
C SER A 212 6.27 -3.35 7.54
N ALA A 213 6.06 -2.58 6.47
CA ALA A 213 5.19 -1.42 6.46
C ALA A 213 3.73 -1.79 6.81
N SER A 214 3.19 -2.87 6.25
CA SER A 214 1.84 -3.36 6.61
C SER A 214 1.74 -3.74 8.10
N ILE A 215 2.77 -4.35 8.69
CA ILE A 215 2.78 -4.70 10.12
C ILE A 215 2.87 -3.43 11.00
N ILE A 216 3.75 -2.49 10.65
CA ILE A 216 3.92 -1.22 11.37
C ILE A 216 2.67 -0.33 11.24
N ALA A 217 1.95 -0.42 10.12
CA ALA A 217 0.75 0.38 9.85
C ALA A 217 -0.41 0.05 10.78
N ILE A 218 -0.58 -1.19 11.23
CA ILE A 218 -1.70 -1.57 12.12
C ILE A 218 -1.73 -0.76 13.44
N PRO A 219 -0.66 -0.71 14.26
CA PRO A 219 -0.65 0.13 15.45
C PRO A 219 -0.77 1.64 15.11
N ALA A 220 -0.29 2.09 13.95
CA ALA A 220 -0.49 3.47 13.49
C ALA A 220 -1.98 3.78 13.23
N CYS A 221 -2.67 2.88 12.53
CA CYS A 221 -4.09 2.96 12.24
C CYS A 221 -4.93 2.94 13.51
N PHE A 222 -4.66 2.04 14.45
CA PHE A 222 -5.37 2.00 15.73
C PHE A 222 -5.16 3.27 16.54
N LEU A 223 -3.92 3.74 16.65
CA LEU A 223 -3.60 4.97 17.35
C LEU A 223 -4.36 6.17 16.75
N LEU A 224 -4.26 6.37 15.44
CA LEU A 224 -4.83 7.54 14.78
C LEU A 224 -6.35 7.47 14.70
N SER A 225 -6.93 6.28 14.48
CA SER A 225 -8.39 6.09 14.49
C SER A 225 -8.98 6.33 15.87
N LYS A 226 -8.35 5.83 16.94
CA LYS A 226 -8.83 6.07 18.31
C LYS A 226 -8.64 7.53 18.75
N ILE A 227 -7.66 8.26 18.21
CA ILE A 227 -7.59 9.72 18.43
C ILE A 227 -8.72 10.44 17.69
N LEU A 228 -8.96 10.10 16.41
CA LEU A 228 -9.93 10.79 15.56
C LEU A 228 -11.39 10.47 15.93
N VAL A 229 -11.68 9.22 16.23
CA VAL A 229 -13.00 8.71 16.66
C VAL A 229 -12.79 7.94 17.96
N PRO A 230 -12.73 8.64 19.11
CA PRO A 230 -12.49 8.00 20.40
C PRO A 230 -13.58 7.02 20.82
N GLU A 231 -13.17 6.00 21.57
CA GLU A 231 -14.11 5.05 22.17
C GLU A 231 -14.94 5.75 23.25
N THR A 232 -16.26 5.82 23.04
CA THR A 232 -17.21 6.45 23.97
C THR A 232 -18.22 5.46 24.56
N GLU A 233 -18.29 4.27 23.96
CA GLU A 233 -19.18 3.16 24.33
C GLU A 233 -18.36 1.99 24.88
N VAL A 234 -19.03 0.95 25.36
CA VAL A 234 -18.36 -0.28 25.83
C VAL A 234 -18.41 -1.32 24.70
N PRO A 235 -17.26 -1.75 24.16
CA PRO A 235 -17.21 -2.77 23.11
C PRO A 235 -17.78 -4.10 23.58
N ALA A 236 -18.53 -4.79 22.71
CA ALA A 236 -19.11 -6.09 23.00
C ALA A 236 -18.05 -7.18 23.29
N THR A 237 -16.83 -7.01 22.74
CA THR A 237 -15.72 -7.96 22.90
C THR A 237 -14.58 -7.41 23.76
N ALA A 238 -14.91 -6.52 24.71
CA ALA A 238 -13.94 -5.95 25.64
C ALA A 238 -13.30 -7.01 26.56
N GLU A 239 -14.05 -8.06 26.92
CA GLU A 239 -13.66 -9.06 27.91
C GLU A 239 -12.64 -10.11 27.41
N GLY A 240 -12.42 -10.25 26.10
CA GLY A 240 -11.36 -11.13 25.60
C GLY A 240 -11.47 -11.53 24.12
N ILE A 241 -10.33 -11.91 23.54
CA ILE A 241 -10.28 -12.59 22.23
C ILE A 241 -10.82 -14.02 22.35
N ASP A 242 -10.56 -14.69 23.48
CA ASP A 242 -10.88 -16.11 23.68
C ASP A 242 -12.39 -16.39 23.88
N GLN A 243 -13.21 -15.37 24.19
CA GLN A 243 -14.66 -15.53 24.28
C GLN A 243 -15.36 -15.49 22.91
N MET A 244 -14.68 -15.05 21.83
CA MET A 244 -15.29 -14.96 20.50
C MET A 244 -15.64 -16.31 19.89
N THR A 245 -14.88 -17.34 20.22
CA THR A 245 -15.18 -18.71 19.79
C THR A 245 -16.51 -19.18 20.37
N THR A 246 -16.84 -18.79 21.60
CA THR A 246 -18.08 -19.19 22.30
C THR A 246 -19.33 -18.49 21.79
N ASP A 247 -19.22 -17.24 21.33
CA ASP A 247 -20.35 -16.46 20.81
C ASP A 247 -20.60 -16.74 19.31
N ALA A 248 -19.58 -17.13 18.56
CA ALA A 248 -19.72 -17.54 17.16
C ALA A 248 -20.49 -18.86 16.99
N ASP A 249 -20.58 -19.67 18.05
CA ASP A 249 -21.30 -20.95 18.09
C ASP A 249 -22.81 -20.80 18.42
N GLN A 250 -23.28 -19.61 18.80
CA GLN A 250 -24.67 -19.40 19.24
C GLN A 250 -25.62 -18.89 18.15
N ASP A 251 -25.12 -18.60 16.94
CA ASP A 251 -25.94 -18.18 15.80
C ASP A 251 -25.40 -18.81 14.51
N ASP A 252 -25.97 -19.97 14.19
CA ASP A 252 -25.74 -20.80 13.01
C ASP A 252 -26.07 -20.07 11.69
N SER A 253 -26.77 -18.93 11.73
CA SER A 253 -27.00 -18.08 10.56
C SER A 253 -25.81 -17.18 10.18
N LEU A 254 -24.85 -16.98 11.11
CA LEU A 254 -23.69 -16.09 10.92
C LEU A 254 -22.44 -16.80 10.36
N GLN A 255 -22.42 -18.13 10.33
CA GLN A 255 -21.31 -18.94 9.81
C GLN A 255 -21.35 -19.14 8.27
N GLN A 256 -22.37 -18.62 7.59
CA GLN A 256 -22.52 -18.77 6.14
C GLN A 256 -21.86 -17.64 5.35
N ILE A 257 -20.85 -17.97 4.55
CA ILE A 257 -20.40 -17.15 3.43
C ILE A 257 -20.78 -17.91 2.16
N ALA A 258 -21.53 -17.28 1.25
CA ALA A 258 -21.96 -17.89 -0.02
C ALA A 258 -22.79 -19.20 0.09
N GLY A 259 -23.43 -19.47 1.23
CA GLY A 259 -24.32 -20.62 1.42
C GLY A 259 -23.66 -21.89 1.96
N GLU A 260 -22.36 -21.88 2.27
CA GLU A 260 -21.68 -23.00 2.93
C GLU A 260 -20.87 -22.52 4.15
N ALA A 261 -20.80 -23.39 5.17
CA ALA A 261 -19.93 -23.19 6.33
C ALA A 261 -18.47 -23.33 5.90
N ILE A 262 -17.61 -22.40 6.35
CA ILE A 262 -16.16 -22.38 6.07
C ILE A 262 -15.48 -23.72 6.40
N GLU A 263 -16.06 -24.49 7.34
CA GLU A 263 -15.51 -25.77 7.82
C GLU A 263 -15.52 -26.91 6.78
N ASN A 264 -16.24 -26.80 5.66
CA ASN A 264 -16.37 -27.90 4.69
C ASN A 264 -15.68 -27.66 3.34
N MET A 265 -15.04 -26.52 3.14
CA MET A 265 -14.42 -26.20 1.85
C MET A 265 -13.06 -26.90 1.72
N SER A 266 -12.87 -27.69 0.66
CA SER A 266 -11.58 -28.34 0.43
C SER A 266 -10.49 -27.27 0.15
N PRO A 267 -9.21 -27.54 0.45
CA PRO A 267 -8.13 -26.60 0.16
C PRO A 267 -8.07 -26.17 -1.31
N VAL A 268 -8.43 -27.07 -2.22
CA VAL A 268 -8.49 -26.79 -3.66
C VAL A 268 -9.64 -25.84 -3.98
N ASP A 269 -10.83 -26.06 -3.40
CA ASP A 269 -11.98 -25.18 -3.61
C ASP A 269 -11.69 -23.77 -3.08
N ALA A 270 -11.06 -23.66 -1.91
CA ALA A 270 -10.62 -22.39 -1.35
C ALA A 270 -9.63 -21.66 -2.28
N ALA A 271 -8.66 -22.38 -2.85
CA ALA A 271 -7.71 -21.82 -3.80
C ALA A 271 -8.39 -21.33 -5.10
N ILE A 272 -9.35 -22.10 -5.64
CA ILE A 272 -10.09 -21.75 -6.85
C ILE A 272 -10.96 -20.51 -6.62
N LEU A 273 -11.73 -20.48 -5.53
CA LEU A 273 -12.56 -19.32 -5.19
C LEU A 273 -11.71 -18.08 -4.92
N GLY A 274 -10.59 -18.23 -4.21
CA GLY A 274 -9.62 -17.16 -3.99
C GLY A 274 -9.04 -16.62 -5.30
N ALA A 275 -8.76 -17.49 -6.29
CA ALA A 275 -8.29 -17.05 -7.60
C ALA A 275 -9.37 -16.31 -8.39
N ILE A 276 -10.63 -16.74 -8.31
CA ILE A 276 -11.78 -16.04 -8.91
C ILE A 276 -11.96 -14.65 -8.28
N ASP A 277 -11.84 -14.53 -6.97
CA ASP A 277 -11.94 -13.24 -6.29
C ASP A 277 -10.72 -12.36 -6.62
N GLY A 278 -9.52 -12.93 -6.70
CA GLY A 278 -8.33 -12.26 -7.21
C GLY A 278 -8.49 -11.76 -8.65
N MET A 279 -9.19 -12.49 -9.51
CA MET A 279 -9.53 -12.06 -10.88
C MET A 279 -10.52 -10.89 -10.89
N LYS A 280 -11.58 -10.92 -10.08
CA LYS A 280 -12.49 -9.77 -9.92
C LYS A 280 -11.73 -8.54 -9.42
N MET A 281 -10.82 -8.71 -8.45
CA MET A 281 -9.96 -7.63 -7.97
C MET A 281 -9.07 -7.07 -9.08
N ALA A 282 -8.39 -7.94 -9.83
CA ALA A 282 -7.50 -7.54 -10.93
C ALA A 282 -8.24 -6.72 -12.01
N VAL A 283 -9.43 -7.17 -12.43
CA VAL A 283 -10.28 -6.44 -13.39
C VAL A 283 -10.74 -5.11 -12.82
N THR A 284 -11.11 -5.08 -11.54
CA THR A 284 -11.53 -3.85 -10.84
C THR A 284 -10.38 -2.85 -10.80
N ILE A 285 -9.17 -3.29 -10.44
CA ILE A 285 -7.96 -2.43 -10.44
C ILE A 285 -7.73 -1.85 -11.83
N ALA A 286 -7.77 -2.68 -12.88
CA ALA A 286 -7.58 -2.23 -14.25
C ALA A 286 -8.62 -1.18 -14.66
N ALA A 287 -9.91 -1.46 -14.41
CA ALA A 287 -11.00 -0.56 -14.76
C ALA A 287 -10.89 0.79 -14.02
N VAL A 288 -10.59 0.75 -12.72
CA VAL A 288 -10.40 1.95 -11.90
C VAL A 288 -9.20 2.77 -12.38
N LEU A 289 -8.07 2.14 -12.70
CA LEU A 289 -6.89 2.84 -13.21
C LEU A 289 -7.16 3.50 -14.57
N ILE A 290 -7.79 2.78 -15.52
CA ILE A 290 -8.15 3.34 -16.83
C ILE A 290 -9.04 4.58 -16.65
N PHE A 291 -10.06 4.48 -15.81
CA PHE A 291 -10.97 5.58 -15.55
C PHE A 291 -10.28 6.77 -14.89
N ILE A 292 -9.59 6.55 -13.78
CA ILE A 292 -9.01 7.63 -12.97
C ILE A 292 -7.87 8.33 -13.71
N VAL A 293 -6.94 7.58 -14.32
CA VAL A 293 -5.86 8.17 -15.10
C VAL A 293 -6.43 8.94 -16.31
N GLY A 294 -7.48 8.41 -16.93
CA GLY A 294 -8.22 9.10 -18.00
C GLY A 294 -8.84 10.42 -17.56
N ILE A 295 -9.50 10.45 -16.39
CA ILE A 295 -10.10 11.66 -15.82
C ILE A 295 -9.03 12.69 -15.46
N VAL A 296 -7.93 12.28 -14.83
CA VAL A 296 -6.82 13.18 -14.51
C VAL A 296 -6.23 13.77 -15.80
N SER A 297 -6.00 12.94 -16.82
CA SER A 297 -5.52 13.40 -18.12
C SER A 297 -6.48 14.41 -18.77
N LEU A 298 -7.80 14.16 -18.71
CA LEU A 298 -8.80 15.09 -19.24
C LEU A 298 -8.78 16.44 -18.52
N ILE A 299 -8.64 16.45 -17.19
CA ILE A 299 -8.53 17.68 -16.40
C ILE A 299 -7.22 18.40 -16.72
N ASN A 300 -6.10 17.67 -16.81
CA ASN A 300 -4.81 18.27 -17.16
C ASN A 300 -4.81 18.84 -18.60
N GLN A 301 -5.55 18.24 -19.54
CA GLN A 301 -5.76 18.80 -20.88
C GLN A 301 -6.56 20.12 -20.83
N LEU A 302 -7.58 20.20 -19.97
CA LEU A 302 -8.31 21.45 -19.73
C LEU A 302 -7.37 22.53 -19.17
N PHE A 303 -6.54 22.18 -18.19
CA PHE A 303 -5.56 23.10 -17.62
C PHE A 303 -4.51 23.53 -18.65
N ALA A 304 -4.04 22.61 -19.51
CA ALA A 304 -3.13 22.94 -20.61
C ALA A 304 -3.78 23.90 -21.63
N GLY A 305 -5.08 23.72 -21.93
CA GLY A 305 -5.83 24.64 -22.77
C GLY A 305 -5.92 26.06 -22.17
N LEU A 306 -6.10 26.15 -20.85
CA LEU A 306 -6.05 27.42 -20.13
C LEU A 306 -4.63 28.00 -20.10
N ALA A 307 -3.60 27.17 -19.92
CA ALA A 307 -2.20 27.59 -19.95
C ALA A 307 -1.80 28.22 -21.30
N ALA A 308 -2.32 27.68 -22.41
CA ALA A 308 -2.09 28.20 -23.75
C ALA A 308 -2.59 29.65 -23.95
N LEU A 309 -3.51 30.14 -23.10
CA LEU A 309 -3.95 31.53 -23.11
C LEU A 309 -2.82 32.52 -22.80
N ALA A 310 -1.71 32.06 -22.20
CA ALA A 310 -0.52 32.87 -21.93
C ALA A 310 0.02 33.53 -23.22
N GLY A 311 -0.08 32.84 -24.36
CA GLY A 311 0.43 33.30 -25.65
C GLY A 311 -0.50 34.23 -26.45
N THR A 312 -1.68 34.57 -25.94
CA THR A 312 -2.71 35.29 -26.72
C THR A 312 -2.50 36.81 -26.81
N GLY A 313 -1.58 37.39 -26.02
CA GLY A 313 -1.29 38.82 -26.01
C GLY A 313 -2.37 39.71 -25.37
N ILE A 314 -3.47 39.14 -24.87
CA ILE A 314 -4.52 39.86 -24.14
C ILE A 314 -4.14 39.86 -22.64
N PRO A 315 -3.93 41.02 -21.99
CA PRO A 315 -3.34 41.09 -20.65
C PRO A 315 -4.04 40.21 -19.59
N VAL A 316 -5.38 40.20 -19.59
CA VAL A 316 -6.18 39.40 -18.64
C VAL A 316 -6.04 37.89 -18.90
N LEU A 317 -6.04 37.47 -20.17
CA LEU A 317 -5.91 36.07 -20.55
C LEU A 317 -4.47 35.56 -20.39
N THR A 318 -3.48 36.44 -20.58
CA THR A 318 -2.07 36.12 -20.33
C THR A 318 -1.82 35.80 -18.86
N GLN A 319 -2.42 36.55 -17.93
CA GLN A 319 -2.33 36.27 -16.50
C GLN A 319 -2.95 34.92 -16.14
N ILE A 320 -4.13 34.60 -16.68
CA ILE A 320 -4.79 33.31 -16.46
C ILE A 320 -3.92 32.17 -16.99
N GLY A 321 -3.37 32.30 -18.20
CA GLY A 321 -2.51 31.27 -18.77
C GLY A 321 -1.20 31.06 -18.01
N GLN A 322 -0.61 32.12 -17.45
CA GLN A 322 0.57 31.99 -16.59
C GLN A 322 0.26 31.19 -15.32
N VAL A 323 -0.91 31.39 -14.69
CA VAL A 323 -1.33 30.59 -13.53
C VAL A 323 -1.48 29.12 -13.91
N PHE A 324 -2.23 28.82 -14.98
CA PHE A 324 -2.48 27.43 -15.39
C PHE A 324 -1.27 26.73 -16.00
N SER A 325 -0.20 27.44 -16.35
CA SER A 325 1.08 26.82 -16.75
C SER A 325 1.76 26.04 -15.63
N VAL A 326 1.42 26.34 -14.37
CA VAL A 326 1.95 25.68 -13.17
C VAL A 326 0.87 24.83 -12.49
N VAL A 327 -0.41 25.17 -12.64
CA VAL A 327 -1.50 24.44 -11.97
C VAL A 327 -1.85 23.15 -12.73
N THR A 328 -1.35 22.03 -12.20
CA THR A 328 -1.78 20.66 -12.57
C THR A 328 -2.46 19.97 -11.38
N ILE A 329 -3.20 18.89 -11.63
CA ILE A 329 -3.76 18.07 -10.53
C ILE A 329 -2.65 17.57 -9.61
N GLU A 330 -1.54 17.12 -10.17
CA GLU A 330 -0.36 16.65 -9.46
C GLU A 330 0.23 17.76 -8.58
N ASN A 331 0.33 19.00 -9.08
CA ASN A 331 0.87 20.11 -8.32
C ASN A 331 -0.09 20.57 -7.20
N ILE A 332 -1.41 20.55 -7.43
CA ILE A 332 -2.39 20.83 -6.37
C ILE A 332 -2.25 19.81 -5.23
N LEU A 333 -2.15 18.53 -5.56
CA LEU A 333 -1.95 17.47 -4.58
C LEU A 333 -0.57 17.59 -3.91
N GLY A 334 0.45 17.98 -4.66
CA GLY A 334 1.79 18.26 -4.16
C GLY A 334 1.79 19.38 -3.12
N VAL A 335 1.07 20.49 -3.35
CA VAL A 335 0.91 21.56 -2.34
C VAL A 335 0.18 21.04 -1.10
N LEU A 336 -0.92 20.30 -1.29
CA LEU A 336 -1.73 19.79 -0.19
C LEU A 336 -0.94 18.85 0.73
N PHE A 337 -0.10 17.99 0.15
CA PHE A 337 0.70 17.02 0.89
C PHE A 337 2.08 17.53 1.31
N LEU A 338 2.48 18.74 0.89
CA LEU A 338 3.80 19.29 1.21
C LEU A 338 4.04 19.38 2.72
N PRO A 339 3.11 19.87 3.55
CA PRO A 339 3.29 19.91 5.00
C PRO A 339 3.49 18.52 5.60
N LEU A 340 2.72 17.53 5.12
CA LEU A 340 2.82 16.14 5.60
C LEU A 340 4.13 15.49 5.16
N THR A 341 4.59 15.78 3.95
CA THR A 341 5.85 15.28 3.40
C THR A 341 7.05 15.87 4.14
N LEU A 342 6.98 17.13 4.57
CA LEU A 342 8.03 17.71 5.41
C LEU A 342 8.17 16.97 6.74
N LEU A 343 7.05 16.51 7.34
CA LEU A 343 7.08 15.76 8.60
C LEU A 343 7.76 14.41 8.49
N THR A 344 7.82 13.79 7.31
CA THR A 344 8.52 12.51 7.14
C THR A 344 10.04 12.68 7.20
N GLY A 345 10.55 13.91 7.09
CA GLY A 345 11.98 14.18 7.03
C GLY A 345 12.63 13.56 5.79
N VAL A 346 11.93 13.58 4.65
CA VAL A 346 12.42 12.98 3.40
C VAL A 346 13.72 13.63 2.93
N SER A 347 13.75 14.95 2.87
CA SER A 347 14.89 15.76 2.46
C SER A 347 14.73 17.20 2.98
N LEU A 348 15.79 18.00 2.88
CA LEU A 348 15.73 19.47 3.02
C LEU A 348 15.92 20.18 1.66
N ASP A 349 16.25 19.44 0.60
CA ASP A 349 16.29 19.97 -0.75
C ASP A 349 14.86 20.17 -1.27
N TRP A 350 14.57 21.38 -1.72
CA TRP A 350 13.25 21.77 -2.20
C TRP A 350 12.77 20.89 -3.36
N ASN A 351 13.65 20.57 -4.31
CA ASN A 351 13.29 19.77 -5.48
C ASN A 351 12.88 18.36 -5.06
N GLU A 352 13.67 17.73 -4.18
CA GLU A 352 13.39 16.37 -3.69
C GLU A 352 12.15 16.31 -2.80
N ILE A 353 11.95 17.29 -1.89
CA ILE A 353 10.73 17.39 -1.08
C ILE A 353 9.51 17.58 -1.98
N TRP A 354 9.58 18.48 -2.96
CA TRP A 354 8.47 18.79 -3.86
C TRP A 354 8.06 17.55 -4.66
N MET A 355 9.03 16.88 -5.27
CA MET A 355 8.78 15.65 -6.03
C MET A 355 8.19 14.55 -5.15
N SER A 356 8.76 14.35 -3.95
CA SER A 356 8.23 13.42 -2.96
C SER A 356 6.78 13.74 -2.58
N SER A 357 6.46 15.02 -2.41
CA SER A 357 5.12 15.47 -2.06
C SER A 357 4.11 15.24 -3.18
N VAL A 358 4.52 15.50 -4.42
CA VAL A 358 3.70 15.20 -5.60
C VAL A 358 3.43 13.70 -5.69
N LEU A 359 4.42 12.83 -5.49
CA LEU A 359 4.22 11.37 -5.50
C LEU A 359 3.26 10.92 -4.40
N ILE A 360 3.50 11.35 -3.15
CA ILE A 360 2.66 10.99 -2.00
C ILE A 360 1.23 11.49 -2.18
N GLY A 361 1.06 12.73 -2.65
CA GLY A 361 -0.24 13.36 -2.84
C GLY A 361 -1.02 12.80 -4.01
N SER A 362 -0.34 12.50 -5.14
CA SER A 362 -0.97 11.96 -6.35
C SER A 362 -1.75 10.68 -6.08
N ARG A 363 -1.27 9.86 -5.12
CA ARG A 363 -1.98 8.66 -4.66
C ARG A 363 -3.44 8.91 -4.29
N LEU A 364 -3.76 10.04 -3.64
CA LEU A 364 -5.11 10.30 -3.12
C LEU A 364 -6.18 10.18 -4.22
N LEU A 365 -5.86 10.67 -5.43
CA LEU A 365 -6.73 10.56 -6.60
C LEU A 365 -6.37 9.37 -7.48
N GLN A 366 -5.08 9.17 -7.79
CA GLN A 366 -4.59 8.25 -8.83
C GLN A 366 -4.34 6.82 -8.38
N THR A 367 -4.57 6.50 -7.10
CA THR A 367 -4.11 5.28 -6.42
C THR A 367 -2.58 5.20 -6.28
N ALA A 368 -2.09 4.22 -5.51
CA ALA A 368 -0.65 4.09 -5.24
C ALA A 368 0.13 3.59 -6.47
N ILE A 369 -0.50 2.88 -7.41
CA ILE A 369 0.19 2.19 -8.51
C ILE A 369 0.95 3.18 -9.43
N PRO A 370 0.33 4.24 -9.98
CA PRO A 370 1.05 5.21 -10.80
C PRO A 370 2.18 5.91 -10.03
N SER A 371 1.97 6.14 -8.72
CA SER A 371 2.96 6.79 -7.86
C SER A 371 4.19 5.88 -7.65
N TYR A 372 4.00 4.58 -7.45
CA TYR A 372 5.09 3.60 -7.38
C TYR A 372 5.85 3.48 -8.69
N GLN A 373 5.16 3.46 -9.84
CA GLN A 373 5.81 3.43 -11.15
C GLN A 373 6.67 4.68 -11.37
N LYS A 374 6.14 5.85 -11.03
CA LYS A 374 6.90 7.10 -11.16
C LYS A 374 8.08 7.17 -10.19
N LEU A 375 7.92 6.64 -8.97
CA LEU A 375 9.01 6.51 -8.01
C LEU A 375 10.15 5.62 -8.55
N GLY A 376 9.81 4.46 -9.14
CA GLY A 376 10.79 3.58 -9.77
C GLY A 376 11.53 4.24 -10.92
N GLN A 377 10.80 4.96 -11.80
CA GLN A 377 11.42 5.72 -12.89
C GLN A 377 12.41 6.78 -12.36
N LEU A 378 11.98 7.61 -11.42
CA LEU A 378 12.81 8.69 -10.87
C LEU A 378 14.01 8.16 -10.09
N GLY A 379 13.86 7.00 -9.44
CA GLY A 379 14.96 6.30 -8.79
C GLY A 379 16.00 5.77 -9.80
N ALA A 380 15.54 5.22 -10.92
CA ALA A 380 16.42 4.69 -11.97
C ALA A 380 17.17 5.80 -12.71
N GLU A 381 16.54 6.97 -12.86
CA GLU A 381 17.16 8.19 -13.41
C GLU A 381 18.15 8.85 -12.42
N GLY A 382 18.22 8.39 -11.16
CA GLY A 382 19.08 8.98 -10.13
C GLY A 382 18.65 10.36 -9.65
N VAL A 383 17.37 10.71 -9.85
CA VAL A 383 16.82 12.04 -9.50
C VAL A 383 16.44 12.12 -8.02
N LEU A 384 16.12 10.98 -7.40
CA LEU A 384 15.76 10.88 -5.99
C LEU A 384 16.86 10.18 -5.19
N SER A 385 17.13 10.67 -3.99
CA SER A 385 18.01 10.00 -3.04
C SER A 385 17.45 8.65 -2.57
N ASP A 386 18.34 7.77 -2.09
CA ASP A 386 17.95 6.46 -1.54
C ASP A 386 17.00 6.61 -0.34
N ARG A 387 17.22 7.64 0.48
CA ARG A 387 16.32 8.03 1.58
C ARG A 387 14.94 8.41 1.07
N ALA A 388 14.85 9.18 0.00
CA ALA A 388 13.58 9.56 -0.61
C ALA A 388 12.85 8.33 -1.16
N ILE A 389 13.55 7.44 -1.86
CA ILE A 389 12.99 6.18 -2.35
C ILE A 389 12.42 5.34 -1.20
N LEU A 390 13.17 5.19 -0.10
CA LEU A 390 12.74 4.46 1.09
C LEU A 390 11.49 5.09 1.73
N ILE A 391 11.53 6.39 2.06
CA ILE A 391 10.46 7.07 2.81
C ILE A 391 9.18 7.18 1.97
N VAL A 392 9.29 7.52 0.68
CA VAL A 392 8.14 7.61 -0.22
C VAL A 392 7.52 6.22 -0.42
N SER A 393 8.31 5.14 -0.48
CA SER A 393 7.78 3.77 -0.53
C SER A 393 6.89 3.46 0.68
N TYR A 394 7.33 3.81 1.90
CA TYR A 394 6.49 3.64 3.11
C TYR A 394 5.27 4.57 3.11
N ALA A 395 5.40 5.80 2.60
CA ALA A 395 4.27 6.73 2.52
C ALA A 395 3.18 6.24 1.53
N LEU A 396 3.58 5.49 0.50
CA LEU A 396 2.69 4.93 -0.51
C LEU A 396 2.13 3.55 -0.13
N SER A 397 2.63 2.88 0.90
CA SER A 397 2.29 1.50 1.27
C SER A 397 0.93 1.37 1.97
N GLY A 398 -0.13 1.83 1.31
CA GLY A 398 -1.51 1.68 1.76
C GLY A 398 -2.50 2.19 0.73
N PHE A 399 -3.74 1.71 0.83
CA PHE A 399 -4.85 2.07 -0.05
C PHE A 399 -5.56 3.37 0.35
N ALA A 400 -4.84 4.37 0.85
CA ALA A 400 -5.42 5.65 1.26
C ALA A 400 -5.71 6.55 0.05
N HIS A 401 -6.76 6.23 -0.71
CA HIS A 401 -7.18 6.94 -1.92
C HIS A 401 -8.70 6.88 -2.13
N ILE A 402 -9.28 7.79 -2.91
CA ILE A 402 -10.74 7.90 -3.05
C ILE A 402 -11.38 6.62 -3.61
N ALA A 403 -10.70 5.93 -4.55
CA ALA A 403 -11.23 4.72 -5.16
C ALA A 403 -11.50 3.57 -4.16
N SER A 404 -10.69 3.46 -3.10
CA SER A 404 -10.84 2.42 -2.09
C SER A 404 -11.99 2.70 -1.12
N VAL A 405 -12.54 3.92 -1.10
CA VAL A 405 -13.78 4.19 -0.38
C VAL A 405 -14.87 3.29 -0.94
N GLY A 406 -15.01 3.19 -2.27
CA GLY A 406 -15.96 2.27 -2.89
C GLY A 406 -15.74 0.80 -2.50
N ILE A 407 -14.48 0.38 -2.36
CA ILE A 407 -14.11 -1.00 -2.03
C ILE A 407 -14.37 -1.30 -0.55
N PHE A 408 -13.83 -0.51 0.37
CA PHE A 408 -13.87 -0.79 1.81
C PHE A 408 -15.18 -0.36 2.46
N VAL A 409 -15.68 0.83 2.13
CA VAL A 409 -16.99 1.28 2.65
C VAL A 409 -18.09 0.46 1.99
N GLY A 410 -18.06 0.29 0.67
CA GLY A 410 -19.03 -0.55 -0.03
C GLY A 410 -19.00 -2.01 0.42
N GLY A 411 -17.80 -2.58 0.59
CA GLY A 411 -17.62 -3.95 1.09
C GLY A 411 -18.09 -4.13 2.53
N LEU A 412 -17.80 -3.18 3.43
CA LEU A 412 -18.29 -3.27 4.80
C LEU A 412 -19.82 -3.09 4.88
N ILE A 413 -20.40 -2.22 4.05
CA ILE A 413 -21.86 -2.06 3.92
C ILE A 413 -22.53 -3.33 3.38
N SER A 414 -21.89 -4.07 2.47
CA SER A 414 -22.46 -5.33 1.96
C SER A 414 -22.49 -6.42 3.02
N LEU A 415 -21.52 -6.42 3.95
CA LEU A 415 -21.50 -7.33 5.10
C LEU A 415 -22.56 -6.98 6.16
N ILE A 416 -22.78 -5.69 6.42
CA ILE A 416 -23.73 -5.20 7.43
C ILE A 416 -24.61 -4.04 6.91
N PRO A 417 -25.62 -4.32 6.05
CA PRO A 417 -26.45 -3.29 5.43
C PRO A 417 -27.19 -2.39 6.42
N SER A 418 -27.52 -2.90 7.61
CA SER A 418 -28.21 -2.18 8.69
C SER A 418 -27.41 -0.97 9.22
N ARG A 419 -26.08 -1.00 9.11
CA ARG A 419 -25.17 0.06 9.58
C ARG A 419 -24.69 0.97 8.45
N ARG A 420 -25.34 0.95 7.28
CA ARG A 420 -24.92 1.70 6.07
C ARG A 420 -24.57 3.16 6.36
N ARG A 421 -25.42 3.85 7.11
CA ARG A 421 -25.25 5.27 7.44
C ARG A 421 -23.94 5.52 8.20
N ASP A 422 -23.72 4.77 9.28
CA ASP A 422 -22.53 4.88 10.12
C ASP A 422 -21.25 4.66 9.30
N ILE A 423 -21.22 3.58 8.51
CA ILE A 423 -20.05 3.20 7.72
C ILE A 423 -19.73 4.27 6.66
N SER A 424 -20.77 4.85 6.04
CA SER A 424 -20.61 5.87 5.00
C SER A 424 -20.03 7.16 5.56
N GLU A 425 -20.47 7.58 6.76
CA GLU A 425 -19.91 8.73 7.47
C GLU A 425 -18.48 8.47 7.93
N LEU A 426 -18.21 7.26 8.43
CA LEU A 426 -16.88 6.85 8.89
C LEU A 426 -15.88 6.70 7.75
N GLY A 427 -16.32 6.36 6.54
CA GLY A 427 -15.45 6.13 5.38
C GLY A 427 -14.45 7.24 5.12
N TRP A 428 -14.91 8.49 5.12
CA TRP A 428 -14.05 9.66 4.89
C TRP A 428 -13.08 9.91 6.05
N LYS A 429 -13.51 9.65 7.29
CA LYS A 429 -12.66 9.76 8.48
C LYS A 429 -11.59 8.69 8.48
N ALA A 430 -11.96 7.45 8.15
CA ALA A 430 -11.05 6.33 8.05
C ALA A 430 -10.05 6.49 6.89
N LEU A 431 -10.47 7.07 5.75
CA LEU A 431 -9.55 7.43 4.66
C LEU A 431 -8.50 8.47 5.14
N PHE A 432 -8.94 9.49 5.87
CA PHE A 432 -8.05 10.47 6.47
C PHE A 432 -7.08 9.83 7.47
N VAL A 433 -7.56 8.95 8.36
CA VAL A 433 -6.71 8.17 9.27
C VAL A 433 -5.71 7.31 8.50
N GLY A 434 -6.14 6.56 7.50
CA GLY A 434 -5.26 5.71 6.69
C GLY A 434 -4.18 6.54 5.99
N THR A 435 -4.53 7.75 5.53
CA THR A 435 -3.57 8.69 4.96
C THR A 435 -2.52 9.08 6.01
N LEU A 436 -2.94 9.56 7.18
CA LEU A 436 -2.02 9.92 8.26
C LEU A 436 -1.19 8.72 8.74
N ALA A 437 -1.75 7.51 8.78
CA ALA A 437 -1.06 6.30 9.20
C ALA A 437 0.07 5.93 8.25
N THR A 438 -0.16 6.01 6.94
CA THR A 438 0.90 5.77 5.94
C THR A 438 2.00 6.84 5.98
N ILE A 439 1.67 8.11 6.28
CA ILE A 439 2.69 9.13 6.53
C ILE A 439 3.43 8.86 7.86
N MET A 440 2.74 8.35 8.88
CA MET A 440 3.34 8.02 10.18
C MET A 440 4.34 6.88 10.07
N ILE A 441 4.04 5.82 9.31
CA ILE A 441 5.02 4.75 9.08
C ILE A 441 6.18 5.20 8.19
N ALA A 442 5.98 6.18 7.31
CA ALA A 442 7.07 6.83 6.58
C ALA A 442 7.96 7.68 7.50
N CYS A 443 7.38 8.28 8.54
CA CYS A 443 8.16 8.89 9.62
C CYS A 443 8.98 7.83 10.37
N VAL A 444 8.39 6.67 10.68
CA VAL A 444 9.11 5.57 11.35
C VAL A 444 10.30 5.09 10.50
N SER A 445 10.14 4.91 9.18
CA SER A 445 11.27 4.56 8.32
C SER A 445 12.34 5.68 8.29
N GLY A 446 11.91 6.95 8.23
CA GLY A 446 12.82 8.09 8.27
C GLY A 446 13.58 8.26 9.60
N VAL A 447 13.02 7.79 10.73
CA VAL A 447 13.69 7.76 12.04
C VAL A 447 14.85 6.78 12.03
N PHE A 448 14.62 5.56 11.50
CA PHE A 448 15.60 4.47 11.55
C PHE A 448 16.53 4.39 10.34
N ASP A 449 16.28 5.19 9.30
CA ASP A 449 17.19 5.29 8.16
C ASP A 449 18.58 5.76 8.59
N THR A 450 19.58 4.93 8.27
CA THR A 450 20.99 5.14 8.61
C THR A 450 21.74 5.92 7.54
N GLY A 451 21.10 6.17 6.39
CA GLY A 451 21.75 6.75 5.20
C GLY A 451 22.67 5.76 4.48
N ASP A 452 22.63 4.47 4.83
CA ASP A 452 23.37 3.41 4.16
C ASP A 452 22.56 2.91 2.97
N PRO A 453 23.04 3.05 1.71
CA PRO A 453 22.37 2.55 0.52
C PRO A 453 22.03 1.05 0.58
N SER A 454 22.77 0.26 1.37
CA SER A 454 22.51 -1.17 1.52
C SER A 454 21.10 -1.48 2.05
N ILE A 455 20.42 -0.49 2.63
CA ILE A 455 19.03 -0.60 3.06
C ILE A 455 18.10 -0.91 1.87
N LEU A 456 18.42 -0.39 0.69
CA LEU A 456 17.71 -0.69 -0.53
C LEU A 456 18.07 -2.07 -1.10
N GLY A 457 19.19 -2.64 -0.67
CA GLY A 457 19.76 -3.86 -1.21
C GLY A 457 20.84 -3.58 -2.26
N ASP A 458 21.61 -4.62 -2.59
CA ASP A 458 22.68 -4.52 -3.58
C ASP A 458 22.06 -4.33 -4.97
N ARG A 459 22.12 -3.10 -5.51
CA ARG A 459 21.71 -2.83 -6.89
C ARG A 459 22.54 -3.68 -7.82
N ALA A 460 21.91 -4.40 -8.74
CA ALA A 460 22.65 -5.11 -9.78
C ALA A 460 23.54 -4.09 -10.51
N THR A 461 24.85 -4.32 -10.50
CA THR A 461 25.79 -3.51 -11.30
C THR A 461 25.30 -3.52 -12.74
N PRO A 462 25.16 -2.35 -13.40
CA PRO A 462 24.86 -2.31 -14.82
C PRO A 462 25.88 -3.19 -15.53
N ILE A 463 25.43 -4.21 -16.26
CA ILE A 463 26.31 -4.98 -17.13
C ILE A 463 26.94 -3.93 -18.06
N PRO A 464 28.27 -3.75 -18.06
CA PRO A 464 28.90 -2.79 -18.96
C PRO A 464 28.42 -3.12 -20.36
N ALA A 465 27.93 -2.09 -21.07
CA ALA A 465 27.47 -2.24 -22.44
C ALA A 465 28.54 -3.05 -23.19
N VAL A 466 28.16 -4.22 -23.69
CA VAL A 466 29.03 -5.02 -24.53
C VAL A 466 29.39 -4.10 -25.68
N GLU A 467 30.65 -3.63 -25.72
CA GLU A 467 31.17 -2.91 -26.87
C GLU A 467 30.92 -3.82 -28.07
N THR A 468 29.96 -3.44 -28.91
CA THR A 468 29.78 -4.07 -30.21
C THR A 468 31.14 -4.03 -30.89
N PRO A 469 31.74 -5.18 -31.25
CA PRO A 469 33.00 -5.20 -31.94
C PRO A 469 32.88 -4.31 -33.17
N ALA A 470 33.85 -3.42 -33.36
CA ALA A 470 33.90 -2.58 -34.55
C ALA A 470 33.69 -3.45 -35.80
N PRO A 471 32.88 -3.00 -36.77
CA PRO A 471 32.61 -3.78 -37.97
C PRO A 471 33.94 -4.17 -38.62
N ALA A 472 34.12 -5.46 -38.87
CA ALA A 472 35.31 -5.98 -39.53
C ALA A 472 35.52 -5.23 -40.85
N PRO A 473 36.76 -4.82 -41.19
CA PRO A 473 37.04 -4.15 -42.45
C PRO A 473 36.58 -5.04 -43.61
N SER A 474 35.73 -4.47 -44.47
CA SER A 474 35.19 -5.14 -45.65
C SER A 474 36.32 -5.69 -46.52
N THR A 475 36.36 -7.00 -46.71
CA THR A 475 37.23 -7.66 -47.68
C THR A 475 36.96 -7.12 -49.08
N PRO A 476 37.98 -6.72 -49.87
CA PRO A 476 37.76 -6.24 -51.23
C PRO A 476 37.25 -7.38 -52.11
N SER A 477 36.19 -7.10 -52.87
CA SER A 477 35.60 -8.02 -53.83
C SER A 477 36.64 -8.43 -54.89
N PRO A 478 36.76 -9.72 -55.24
CA PRO A 478 37.68 -10.13 -56.30
C PRO A 478 37.19 -9.59 -57.64
N ALA A 479 38.08 -8.89 -58.34
CA ALA A 479 37.86 -8.41 -59.69
C ALA A 479 37.68 -9.62 -60.64
N SER A 480 36.60 -9.60 -61.41
CA SER A 480 36.38 -10.51 -62.53
C SER A 480 37.40 -10.25 -63.64
N PRO A 481 38.14 -11.26 -64.14
CA PRO A 481 38.90 -11.09 -65.37
C PRO A 481 37.97 -11.23 -66.59
N SER A 482 38.15 -10.33 -67.55
CA SER A 482 37.64 -10.44 -68.93
C SER A 482 38.86 -10.44 -69.87
N PRO A 483 38.77 -10.89 -71.13
CA PRO A 483 37.95 -11.96 -71.71
C PRO A 483 38.71 -13.29 -71.86
#